data_AF-A0A937NLS8-F1
#
_entry.id   AF-A0A937NLS8-F1
#
_cell.length_a   1.000
_cell.length_b   1.000
_cell.length_c   1.000
_cell.angle_alpha   90.00
_cell.angle_beta   90.00
_cell.angle_gamma   90.00
#
_symmetry.space_group_name_H-M   'P 1'
#
loop_
_entity.id
_entity.type
_entity.pdbx_description
1 polymer ?
#
loop_
_entity_poly.entity_id
_entity_poly.type
_entity_poly.pdbx_seq_one_letter_code
_entity_poly.pdbx_strand_id
1 'polypeptide(L)'
;MESVVGAMEARRNLGRLLEETYYRGDVFIIQRATKPMAVLVPLAQYRQWQMRREQFLALIDQVQERTRQEPVTELEDAIAEAVAAAKQAERGVANPEARES
;
A
#
# COMPACT_ATOMS: atom_id res chain seq x y z
N MET A 1 -14.27 -7.92 3.19
CA MET A 1 -15.05 -6.69 2.90
C MET A 1 -14.66 -5.61 3.90
N GLU A 2 -14.74 -4.31 3.56
CA GLU A 2 -14.47 -3.22 4.52
C GLU A 2 -15.79 -2.61 5.02
N SER A 3 -15.93 -2.47 6.34
CA SER A 3 -17.14 -1.97 6.99
C SER A 3 -16.82 -1.04 8.16
N VAL A 4 -17.70 -0.07 8.42
CA VAL A 4 -17.56 0.86 9.56
C VAL A 4 -18.50 0.43 10.68
N VAL A 5 -17.98 0.36 11.91
CA VAL A 5 -18.73 -0.06 13.10
C VAL A 5 -18.54 0.94 14.24
N GLY A 6 -19.61 1.22 14.99
CA GLY A 6 -19.53 2.07 16.17
C GLY A 6 -18.79 1.40 17.33
N ALA A 7 -18.04 2.16 18.14
CA ALA A 7 -17.24 1.63 19.24
C ALA A 7 -18.06 0.82 20.26
N MET A 8 -19.31 1.25 20.53
CA MET A 8 -20.21 0.51 21.42
C MET A 8 -20.71 -0.80 20.80
N GLU A 9 -20.92 -0.83 19.48
CA GLU A 9 -21.30 -2.04 18.76
C GLU A 9 -20.13 -3.02 18.67
N ALA A 10 -18.94 -2.52 18.34
CA ALA A 10 -17.71 -3.32 18.34
C ALA A 10 -17.46 -3.97 19.71
N ARG A 11 -17.67 -3.23 20.81
CA ARG A 11 -17.55 -3.78 22.17
C ARG A 11 -18.54 -4.91 22.44
N ARG A 12 -19.80 -4.77 22.01
CA ARG A 12 -20.84 -5.79 22.23
C ARG A 12 -20.63 -7.03 21.36
N ASN A 13 -20.08 -6.85 20.16
CA ASN A 13 -20.00 -7.90 19.13
C ASN A 13 -18.57 -8.34 18.81
N LEU A 14 -17.61 -8.12 19.73
CA LEU A 14 -16.18 -8.30 19.42
C LEU A 14 -15.86 -9.73 18.95
N GLY A 15 -16.44 -10.76 19.59
CA GLY A 15 -16.23 -12.16 19.20
C GLY A 15 -16.61 -12.43 17.75
N ARG A 16 -17.80 -11.98 17.32
CA ARG A 16 -18.25 -12.08 15.92
C ARG A 16 -17.27 -11.34 15.00
N LEU A 17 -16.93 -10.09 15.28
CA LEU A 17 -16.02 -9.32 14.42
C LEU A 17 -14.66 -10.00 14.26
N LEU A 18 -14.15 -10.66 15.29
CA LEU A 18 -12.91 -11.45 15.23
C LEU A 18 -13.05 -12.67 14.31
N GLU A 19 -14.15 -13.42 14.40
CA GLU A 19 -14.42 -14.56 13.51
C GLU A 19 -14.53 -14.11 12.05
N GLU A 20 -15.25 -13.02 11.79
CA GLU A 20 -15.42 -12.46 10.45
C GLU A 20 -14.09 -11.97 9.87
N THR A 21 -13.28 -11.31 10.71
CA THR A 21 -11.93 -10.87 10.33
C THR A 21 -11.03 -12.07 10.04
N TYR A 22 -11.07 -13.12 10.87
CA TYR A 22 -10.19 -14.28 10.74
C TYR A 22 -10.57 -15.19 9.57
N TYR A 23 -11.85 -15.58 9.48
CA TYR A 23 -12.31 -16.58 8.51
C TYR A 23 -12.69 -15.98 7.15
N ARG A 24 -13.20 -14.74 7.11
CA ARG A 24 -13.64 -14.09 5.86
C ARG A 24 -12.70 -13.01 5.37
N GLY A 25 -11.71 -12.63 6.16
CA GLY A 25 -10.80 -11.54 5.83
C GLY A 25 -11.48 -10.17 5.85
N ASP A 26 -12.55 -10.01 6.63
CA ASP A 26 -13.24 -8.74 6.76
C ASP A 26 -12.39 -7.71 7.53
N VAL A 27 -12.55 -6.44 7.18
CA VAL A 27 -11.84 -5.30 7.78
C VAL A 27 -12.88 -4.37 8.39
N PHE A 28 -12.69 -3.99 9.64
CA PHE A 28 -13.64 -3.15 10.36
C PHE A 28 -12.99 -1.86 10.84
N ILE A 29 -13.51 -0.72 10.40
CA ILE A 29 -13.13 0.59 10.94
C ILE A 29 -14.01 0.88 12.16
N ILE A 30 -13.40 0.99 13.33
CA ILE A 30 -14.09 1.29 14.57
C ILE A 30 -14.13 2.82 14.75
N GLN A 31 -15.33 3.39 14.85
CA GLN A 31 -15.54 4.82 15.03
C GLN A 31 -16.32 5.18 16.30
N ARG A 32 -16.13 6.39 16.80
CA ARG A 32 -16.99 6.98 17.84
C ARG A 32 -17.57 8.27 17.28
N ALA A 33 -18.90 8.38 17.28
CA ALA A 33 -19.61 9.35 16.43
C ALA A 33 -19.15 9.21 14.97
N THR A 34 -18.66 10.29 14.36
CA THR A 34 -18.12 10.31 12.98
C THR A 34 -16.60 10.19 12.91
N LYS A 35 -15.92 9.98 14.05
CA LYS A 35 -14.46 9.96 14.11
C LYS A 35 -13.92 8.52 14.11
N PRO A 36 -13.14 8.11 13.10
CA PRO A 36 -12.46 6.81 13.11
C PRO A 36 -11.40 6.78 14.22
N MET A 37 -11.32 5.65 14.93
CA MET A 37 -10.45 5.47 16.10
C MET A 37 -9.45 4.33 15.94
N ALA A 38 -9.87 3.24 15.30
CA ALA A 38 -9.06 2.03 15.14
C ALA A 38 -9.54 1.23 13.92
N VAL A 39 -8.74 0.26 13.49
CA VAL A 39 -9.13 -0.72 12.48
C VAL A 39 -8.81 -2.13 12.99
N LEU A 40 -9.74 -3.06 12.77
CA LEU A 40 -9.53 -4.48 12.95
C LEU A 40 -9.26 -5.10 11.57
N VAL A 41 -8.12 -5.78 11.45
CA VAL A 41 -7.65 -6.37 10.20
C VAL A 41 -7.13 -7.79 10.45
N PRO A 42 -7.13 -8.66 9.43
CA PRO A 42 -6.51 -9.96 9.52
C PRO A 42 -5.02 -9.85 9.86
N LEU A 43 -4.51 -10.74 10.72
CA LEU A 43 -3.12 -10.70 11.15
C LEU A 43 -2.13 -10.82 9.98
N ALA A 44 -2.42 -11.71 9.02
CA ALA A 44 -1.59 -11.88 7.83
C ALA A 44 -1.47 -10.57 7.03
N GLN A 45 -2.57 -9.82 6.88
CA GLN A 45 -2.60 -8.54 6.20
C GLN A 45 -1.81 -7.48 6.98
N TYR A 46 -1.98 -7.42 8.30
CA TYR A 46 -1.18 -6.54 9.16
C TYR A 46 0.32 -6.81 9.03
N ARG A 47 0.74 -8.08 9.04
CA ARG A 47 2.14 -8.48 8.86
C ARG A 47 2.68 -8.09 7.49
N GLN A 48 1.89 -8.29 6.43
CA GLN A 48 2.27 -7.88 5.08
C GLN A 48 2.51 -6.36 4.99
N TRP A 49 1.68 -5.56 5.67
CA TRP A 49 1.88 -4.11 5.75
C TRP A 49 3.15 -3.72 6.49
N GLN A 50 3.45 -4.40 7.61
CA GLN A 50 4.72 -4.18 8.31
C GLN A 50 5.92 -4.52 7.44
N MET A 51 5.91 -5.68 6.78
CA MET A 51 7.01 -6.11 5.90
C MET A 51 7.21 -5.16 4.72
N ARG A 52 6.12 -4.74 4.05
CA ARG A 52 6.21 -3.75 2.96
C ARG A 52 6.79 -2.43 3.43
N ARG A 53 6.44 -1.98 4.64
CA ARG A 53 6.98 -0.75 5.22
C ARG A 53 8.48 -0.89 5.47
N GLU A 54 8.93 -2.00 6.03
CA GLU A 54 10.35 -2.27 6.27
C GLU A 54 11.14 -2.37 4.96
N GLN A 55 10.62 -3.09 3.97
CA GLN A 55 11.23 -3.22 2.64
C GLN A 55 11.31 -1.87 1.91
N PHE A 56 10.27 -1.05 2.01
CA PHE A 56 10.24 0.28 1.41
C PHE A 56 11.27 1.22 2.07
N LEU A 57 11.37 1.20 3.39
CA LEU A 57 12.40 1.97 4.11
C LEU A 57 13.81 1.50 3.73
N ALA A 58 14.04 0.19 3.68
CA ALA A 58 15.32 -0.37 3.26
C ALA A 58 15.69 0.00 1.82
N LEU A 59 14.71 0.10 0.92
CA LEU A 59 14.92 0.55 -0.45
C LEU A 59 15.32 2.04 -0.50
N ILE A 60 14.66 2.90 0.30
CA ILE A 60 15.02 4.32 0.42
C ILE A 60 16.46 4.45 0.93
N ASP A 61 16.82 3.70 1.98
CA ASP A 61 18.17 3.74 2.55
C ASP A 61 19.23 3.30 1.52
N GLN A 62 18.95 2.26 0.73
CA GLN A 62 19.85 1.82 -0.35
C GLN A 62 20.02 2.86 -1.45
N VAL A 63 18.94 3.53 -1.86
CA VAL A 63 19.01 4.61 -2.85
C VAL A 63 19.82 5.76 -2.28
N GLN A 64 19.55 6.19 -1.04
CA GLN A 64 20.25 7.30 -0.41
C GLN A 64 21.74 7.03 -0.24
N GLU A 65 22.14 5.82 0.13
CA GLU A 65 23.56 5.45 0.29
C GLU A 65 24.29 5.41 -1.06
N ARG A 66 23.65 4.90 -2.13
CA ARG A 66 24.23 4.92 -3.49
C ARG A 66 24.36 6.34 -4.04
N THR A 67 23.38 7.17 -3.78
CA THR A 67 23.31 8.55 -4.29
C THR A 67 24.19 9.52 -3.51
N ARG A 68 24.59 9.19 -2.27
CA ARG A 68 25.47 10.05 -1.43
C ARG A 68 26.85 10.31 -2.07
N GLN A 69 27.29 9.47 -3.00
CA GLN A 69 28.61 9.56 -3.62
C GLN A 69 28.62 10.25 -5.00
N GLU A 70 27.46 10.64 -5.54
CA GLU A 70 27.38 11.29 -6.86
C GLU A 70 27.10 12.80 -6.75
N PRO A 71 27.72 13.63 -7.61
CA PRO A 71 27.41 15.05 -7.69
C PRO A 71 25.94 15.24 -8.10
N VAL A 72 25.24 16.13 -7.39
CA VAL A 72 23.79 16.36 -7.47
C VAL A 72 23.25 16.54 -8.91
N THR A 73 24.06 17.11 -9.80
CA THR A 73 23.69 17.35 -11.20
C THR A 73 23.54 16.08 -12.03
N GLU A 74 24.37 15.05 -11.81
CA GLU A 74 24.31 13.79 -12.58
C GLU A 74 23.11 12.93 -12.14
N LEU A 75 22.72 13.05 -10.87
CA LEU A 75 21.58 12.37 -10.29
C LEU A 75 20.23 12.87 -10.85
N GLU A 76 20.07 14.18 -11.03
CA GLU A 76 18.82 14.77 -11.54
C GLU A 76 18.52 14.29 -12.96
N ASP A 77 19.54 14.22 -13.82
CA ASP A 77 19.43 13.72 -15.19
C ASP A 77 19.07 12.23 -15.23
N ALA A 78 19.71 11.41 -14.38
CA ALA A 78 19.42 9.97 -14.27
C ALA A 78 17.99 9.69 -13.76
N ILE A 79 17.50 10.48 -12.80
CA ILE A 79 16.11 10.38 -12.32
C ILE A 79 15.12 10.76 -13.43
N ALA A 80 15.40 11.84 -14.16
CA ALA A 80 14.55 12.29 -15.27
C ALA A 80 14.45 11.24 -16.37
N GLU A 81 15.57 10.58 -16.71
CA GLU A 81 15.62 9.50 -17.69
C GLU A 81 14.81 8.27 -17.24
N ALA A 82 14.98 7.84 -15.99
CA ALA A 82 14.25 6.70 -15.44
C ALA A 82 12.73 6.95 -15.38
N VAL A 83 12.30 8.16 -14.99
CA VAL A 83 10.89 8.57 -14.98
C VAL A 83 10.32 8.61 -16.40
N ALA A 84 11.08 9.08 -17.38
CA ALA A 84 10.66 9.08 -18.78
C ALA A 84 10.51 7.66 -19.32
N ALA A 85 11.45 6.76 -19.03
CA ALA A 85 11.40 5.37 -19.44
C ALA A 85 10.20 4.61 -18.83
N ALA A 86 9.92 4.82 -17.53
CA ALA A 86 8.76 4.22 -16.87
C ALA A 86 7.43 4.67 -17.49
N LYS A 87 7.29 5.97 -17.79
CA LYS A 87 6.10 6.52 -18.48
C LYS A 87 5.92 5.97 -19.89
N GLN A 88 7.00 5.68 -20.60
CA GLN A 88 6.94 5.08 -21.94
C GLN A 88 6.57 3.59 -21.88
N ALA A 89 7.08 2.86 -20.89
CA ALA A 89 6.72 1.46 -20.65
C ALA A 89 5.21 1.31 -20.32
N GLU A 90 4.65 2.21 -19.52
CA GLU A 90 3.21 2.24 -19.23
C GLU A 90 2.35 2.57 -20.46
N ARG A 91 2.86 3.41 -21.38
CA ARG A 91 2.18 3.73 -22.65
C ARG A 91 2.30 2.62 -23.71
N GLY A 92 3.36 1.81 -23.67
CA GLY A 92 3.58 0.70 -24.59
C GLY A 92 2.68 -0.52 -24.35
N VAL A 93 2.07 -0.64 -23.16
CA VAL A 93 1.16 -1.74 -22.82
C VAL A 93 -0.30 -1.46 -23.27
N ALA A 94 -0.61 -0.23 -23.71
CA ALA A 94 -1.96 0.19 -24.04
C ALA A 94 -2.38 0.05 -25.53
N ASN A 95 -1.68 -0.74 -26.37
CA ASN A 95 -2.22 -1.09 -27.69
C ASN A 95 -1.68 -2.40 -28.29
N PRO A 96 -2.43 -3.52 -28.19
CA PRO A 96 -2.20 -4.71 -29.00
C PRO A 96 -3.24 -4.98 -30.11
N GLU A 97 -4.25 -4.14 -30.37
CA GLU A 97 -5.36 -4.48 -31.29
C GLU A 97 -5.46 -3.60 -32.56
N ALA A 98 -4.36 -3.45 -33.31
CA ALA A 98 -4.44 -2.90 -34.67
C ALA A 98 -3.49 -3.60 -35.66
N ARG A 99 -3.29 -4.91 -35.49
CA ARG A 99 -2.70 -5.78 -36.51
C ARG A 99 -3.51 -7.06 -36.58
N GLU A 100 -4.63 -7.02 -37.29
CA GLU A 100 -5.08 -8.09 -38.19
C GLU A 100 -6.42 -7.71 -38.83
N SER A 101 -6.44 -7.81 -40.16
CA SER A 101 -7.57 -7.75 -41.11
C SER A 101 -8.13 -6.39 -41.50
#